data_AF-A0A9W6RFW1-F1
#
_entry.id   AF-A0A9W6RFW1-F1
#
_cell.length_a   1.000
_cell.length_b   1.000
_cell.length_c   1.000
_cell.angle_alpha   90.00
_cell.angle_beta   90.00
_cell.angle_gamma   90.00
#
_symmetry.space_group_name_H-M   'P 1'
#
loop_
_entity.id
_entity.type
_entity.pdbx_description
1 polymer ?
#
loop_
_entity_poly.entity_id
_entity_poly.type
_entity_poly.pdbx_seq_one_letter_code
_entity_poly.pdbx_strand_id
1 'polypeptide(L)' 'MSGDRAAFAAWVRTHHPDVGGDPAEFAAGLVRRHAGGTAEVTLAVCVFRSRHGLWHVARWLRRRRRGPRVV' A
#
# COMPACT_ATOMS: atom_id res chain seq x y z
N MET A 1 9.13 17.65 -1.55
CA MET A 1 7.76 17.40 -2.07
C MET A 1 7.03 16.32 -1.25
N SER A 2 7.15 16.30 0.08
CA SER A 2 6.62 15.20 0.92
C SER A 2 5.24 15.48 1.54
N GLY A 3 4.81 16.76 1.61
CA GLY A 3 3.52 17.16 2.22
C GLY A 3 2.30 16.71 1.41
N ASP A 4 2.42 16.68 0.09
CA ASP A 4 1.34 16.28 -0.83
C ASP A 4 0.93 14.81 -0.66
N ARG A 5 1.90 13.94 -0.35
CA ARG A 5 1.65 12.51 -0.08
C ARG A 5 0.96 12.27 1.26
N ALA A 6 1.31 13.05 2.29
CA ALA A 6 0.69 12.95 3.61
C ALA A 6 -0.77 13.43 3.58
N ALA A 7 -1.04 14.56 2.91
CA ALA A 7 -2.39 15.07 2.69
C ALA A 7 -3.25 14.08 1.90
N PHE A 8 -2.69 13.46 0.84
CA PHE A 8 -3.37 12.42 0.09
C PHE A 8 -3.69 11.19 0.97
N ALA A 9 -2.74 10.72 1.76
CA ALA A 9 -2.98 9.58 2.66
C ALA A 9 -4.04 9.87 3.73
N ALA A 10 -4.17 11.12 4.19
CA ALA A 10 -5.25 11.52 5.08
C ALA A 10 -6.62 11.47 4.35
N TRP A 11 -6.71 12.06 3.16
CA TRP A 11 -7.91 12.03 2.33
C TRP A 11 -8.38 10.60 2.02
N VAL A 12 -7.43 9.72 1.64
CA VAL A 12 -7.71 8.31 1.35
C VAL A 12 -8.33 7.61 2.56
N ARG A 13 -7.79 7.79 3.76
CA ARG A 13 -8.32 7.15 4.97
C ARG A 13 -9.74 7.61 5.29
N THR A 14 -10.07 8.87 5.04
CA THR A 14 -11.40 9.43 5.29
C THR A 14 -12.46 8.91 4.30
N HIS A 15 -12.09 8.70 3.04
CA HIS A 15 -13.04 8.35 1.97
C HIS A 15 -12.94 6.89 1.51
N HIS A 16 -12.18 6.05 2.23
CA HIS A 16 -11.89 4.69 1.77
C HIS A 16 -13.17 3.83 1.72
N PRO A 17 -13.41 3.05 0.65
CA PRO A 17 -14.57 2.16 0.58
C PRO A 17 -14.57 1.09 1.70
N ASP A 18 -13.40 0.57 2.07
CA ASP A 18 -13.28 -0.42 3.17
C ASP A 18 -13.68 0.12 4.57
N VAL A 19 -13.81 1.43 4.76
CA VAL A 19 -14.35 2.01 6.02
C VAL A 19 -15.81 2.42 5.91
N GLY A 20 -16.49 2.05 4.82
CA GLY A 20 -17.90 2.36 4.55
C GLY A 20 -18.12 3.57 3.62
N GLY A 21 -17.08 4.07 2.95
CA GLY A 21 -17.23 5.08 1.90
C GLY A 21 -17.83 4.51 0.61
N ASP A 22 -18.37 5.38 -0.26
CA ASP A 22 -18.85 4.97 -1.58
C ASP A 22 -17.66 4.72 -2.54
N PRO A 23 -17.51 3.50 -3.09
CA PRO A 23 -16.49 3.21 -4.09
C PRO A 23 -16.53 4.13 -5.32
N ALA A 24 -17.72 4.54 -5.76
CA ALA A 24 -17.89 5.37 -6.95
C ALA A 24 -17.42 6.82 -6.70
N GLU A 25 -17.79 7.39 -5.55
CA GLU A 25 -17.31 8.72 -5.14
C GLU A 25 -15.80 8.74 -4.93
N PHE A 26 -15.25 7.68 -4.34
CA PHE A 26 -13.81 7.51 -4.17
C PHE A 26 -13.07 7.47 -5.51
N ALA A 27 -13.57 6.67 -6.47
CA ALA A 27 -13.01 6.61 -7.82
C ALA A 27 -13.08 7.95 -8.55
N ALA A 28 -14.21 8.66 -8.46
CA ALA A 28 -14.36 10.00 -9.04
C ALA A 28 -13.39 11.01 -8.40
N GLY A 29 -13.14 10.90 -7.09
CA GLY A 29 -12.13 11.68 -6.37
C GLY A 29 -10.71 11.44 -6.87
N LEU A 30 -10.35 10.17 -7.11
CA LEU A 30 -9.06 9.81 -7.71
C LEU A 30 -8.92 10.38 -9.12
N VAL A 31 -9.94 10.24 -9.97
CA VAL A 31 -9.92 10.77 -11.34
C VAL A 31 -9.72 12.29 -11.35
N ARG A 32 -10.43 13.05 -10.51
CA ARG A 32 -10.26 14.51 -10.39
C ARG A 32 -8.83 14.90 -9.97
N ARG A 33 -8.24 14.16 -9.03
CA ARG A 33 -6.86 14.36 -8.58
C ARG A 33 -5.86 14.11 -9.72
N HIS A 34 -6.06 13.04 -10.48
CA HIS A 34 -5.22 12.68 -11.62
C HIS A 34 -5.41 13.62 -12.82
N ALA A 35 -6.60 14.18 -13.03
CA ALA A 35 -6.85 15.11 -14.13
C ALA A 35 -6.01 16.41 -14.05
N GLY A 36 -5.54 16.80 -12.85
CA GLY A 36 -4.66 17.96 -12.65
C GLY A 36 -3.18 17.71 -12.93
N GLY A 37 -2.79 16.46 -13.17
CA GLY A 37 -1.44 16.11 -13.62
C GLY A 37 -1.57 15.15 -14.77
N THR A 38 -1.21 15.57 -15.98
CA THR A 38 -1.07 14.72 -17.18
C THR A 38 0.03 13.67 -16.96
N ALA A 39 -0.15 12.78 -16.01
CA ALA A 39 0.45 11.48 -15.97
C ALA A 39 -0.47 10.61 -16.80
N GLU A 40 -0.14 10.52 -18.09
CA GLU A 40 -0.60 9.45 -18.98
C GLU A 40 -0.74 8.18 -18.15
N VAL A 41 -1.98 7.71 -17.97
CA VAL A 41 -2.29 6.47 -17.23
C VAL A 41 -1.85 5.32 -18.12
N THR A 42 -0.54 5.19 -18.28
CA THR A 42 0.09 3.92 -18.58
C THR A 42 -0.29 3.02 -17.41
N LEU A 43 -0.75 1.81 -17.72
CA LEU A 43 -1.02 0.75 -16.74
C LEU A 43 0.30 0.28 -16.13
N ALA A 44 1.03 1.21 -15.50
CA ALA A 44 2.29 0.99 -14.84
C ALA A 44 1.96 0.24 -13.56
N VAL A 45 1.98 -1.09 -13.67
CA VAL A 45 1.95 -2.00 -12.53
C VAL A 45 3.14 -1.64 -11.63
N CYS A 46 2.87 -0.86 -10.59
CA CYS A 46 3.88 -0.37 -9.65
C CYS A 46 4.16 -1.48 -8.62
N VAL A 47 5.14 -2.34 -8.90
CA VAL A 47 5.58 -3.36 -7.94
C VAL A 47 6.56 -2.74 -6.95
N PHE A 48 6.13 -2.57 -5.70
CA PHE A 48 7.04 -2.13 -4.63
C PHE A 48 7.71 -3.35 -3.98
N ARG A 49 9.05 -3.48 -4.09
CA ARG A 49 9.81 -4.48 -3.30
C ARG A 49 9.82 -4.06 -1.83
N SER A 50 8.85 -4.53 -1.05
CA SER A 50 8.92 -4.41 0.41
C SER A 50 10.03 -5.33 0.93
N ARG A 51 11.19 -4.76 1.25
CA ARG A 51 12.34 -5.48 1.85
C ARG A 51 12.05 -5.97 3.27
N HIS A 52 10.97 -5.49 3.89
CA HIS A 52 10.69 -5.73 5.31
C HIS A 52 9.79 -6.94 5.57
N GLY A 53 8.87 -7.28 4.66
CA GLY A 53 7.94 -8.41 4.87
C GLY A 53 8.60 -9.79 4.84
N LEU A 54 9.55 -9.99 3.91
CA LEU A 54 10.24 -11.27 3.75
C LEU A 54 11.16 -11.61 4.93
N TRP A 55 11.64 -10.60 5.68
CA TRP A 55 12.48 -10.85 6.86
C TRP A 55 11.70 -11.55 7.98
N HIS A 56 10.43 -11.19 8.18
CA HIS A 56 9.56 -11.87 9.15
C HIS A 56 9.30 -13.32 8.76
N VAL A 57 9.04 -13.59 7.47
CA VAL A 57 8.86 -14.94 6.92
C VAL A 57 10.14 -15.76 7.08
N ALA A 58 11.29 -15.21 6.69
CA ALA A 58 12.59 -15.86 6.82
C ALA A 58 12.94 -16.14 8.30
N ARG A 59 12.62 -15.21 9.21
CA ARG A 59 12.81 -15.39 10.66
C ARG A 59 11.92 -16.50 11.21
N TRP A 60 10.65 -16.55 10.80
CA TRP A 60 9.72 -17.60 11.19
C TRP A 60 10.16 -18.98 10.67
N LEU A 61 10.58 -19.08 9.40
CA LEU A 61 11.14 -20.29 8.83
C LEU A 61 12.40 -20.75 9.58
N ARG A 62 13.32 -19.84 9.89
CA ARG A 62 14.53 -20.15 10.69
C ARG A 62 14.18 -20.65 12.09
N ARG A 63 13.15 -20.08 12.74
CA ARG A 63 12.68 -20.56 14.04
C ARG A 63 12.07 -21.96 13.95
N ARG A 64 11.26 -22.22 12.91
CA ARG A 64 10.66 -23.55 12.70
C ARG A 64 11.66 -24.64 12.33
N ARG A 65 12.73 -24.29 11.62
CA ARG A 65 13.80 -25.23 11.25
C ARG A 65 14.80 -25.51 12.38
N ARG A 66 14.77 -24.74 13.46
CA ARG A 66 15.50 -25.09 14.68
C ARG A 66 14.68 -26.15 15.42
N GLY A 67 14.99 -27.41 15.15
CA GLY A 67 14.53 -28.53 15.97
C GLY A 67 14.93 -28.35 17.44
N PRO A 68 14.30 -29.11 18.37
CA PRO A 68 14.63 -29.03 19.78
C PRO A 68 16.14 -29.27 19.97
N ARG A 69 16.79 -28.40 20.73
CA ARG A 69 18.18 -28.62 21.15
C ARG A 69 18.17 -29.83 22.06
N VAL A 70 18.61 -30.98 21.55
CA VAL A 70 18.98 -32.11 22.38
C VAL A 70 20.26 -31.67 23.09
N VAL A 71 20.13 -31.35 24.38
CA VAL A 71 21.24 -31.10 25.32
C VAL A 71 21.47 -32.39 26.08
#